data_AF-A0A2D5K1X2-F1
#
_entry.id   AF-A0A2D5K1X2-F1
#
_cell.length_a   1.000
_cell.length_b   1.000
_cell.length_c   1.000
_cell.angle_alpha   90.00
_cell.angle_beta   90.00
_cell.angle_gamma   90.00
#
_symmetry.space_group_name_H-M   'P 1'
#
loop_
_entity.id
_entity.type
_entity.pdbx_description
1 polymer ?
#
loop_
_entity_poly.entity_id
_entity_poly.type
_entity_poly.pdbx_seq_one_letter_code
_entity_poly.pdbx_strand_id
1 'polypeptide(L)'
;MKIYAGLDRDLVYVYSVKLDFRTLRELNKRLYLETLRETRSREALVPLIEEHYRKLETNNYCSQSGLLKIFRDQNITLEHHYVDENSKYLFDVKLSVKDCN
;
A
#
# COMPACT_ATOMS: atom_id res chain seq x y z
N MET A 1 15.08 -4.92 7.55
CA MET A 1 14.60 -5.02 6.16
C MET A 1 15.00 -6.39 5.65
N LYS A 2 14.06 -7.26 5.27
CA LYS A 2 14.34 -8.59 4.72
C LYS A 2 13.74 -8.63 3.32
N ILE A 3 14.58 -8.76 2.30
CA ILE A 3 14.17 -8.85 0.89
C ILE A 3 14.06 -10.35 0.56
N TYR A 4 12.87 -10.81 0.18
CA TYR A 4 12.67 -12.19 -0.28
C TYR A 4 12.55 -12.19 -1.80
N ALA A 5 13.63 -12.55 -2.49
CA ALA A 5 13.59 -12.83 -3.92
C ALA A 5 13.12 -14.28 -4.12
N GLY A 6 11.82 -14.48 -4.34
CA GLY A 6 11.24 -15.78 -4.65
C GLY A 6 11.46 -16.17 -6.12
N LEU A 7 11.81 -17.44 -6.33
CA LEU A 7 12.07 -18.08 -7.63
C LEU A 7 10.80 -18.19 -8.50
N ASP A 8 10.39 -17.11 -9.15
CA ASP A 8 9.63 -17.17 -10.40
C ASP A 8 9.68 -15.82 -11.14
N ARG A 9 10.82 -15.57 -11.84
CA ARG A 9 11.12 -14.52 -12.85
C ARG A 9 10.68 -13.05 -12.67
N ASP A 10 9.91 -12.70 -11.66
CA ASP A 10 9.50 -11.34 -11.33
C ASP A 10 10.22 -10.93 -10.04
N LEU A 11 11.11 -9.96 -10.12
CA LEU A 11 11.77 -9.40 -8.93
C LEU A 11 10.72 -8.62 -8.12
N VAL A 12 10.28 -9.19 -7.00
CA VAL A 12 9.31 -8.53 -6.11
C VAL A 12 10.00 -7.97 -4.87
N TYR A 13 9.89 -6.66 -4.65
CA TYR A 13 10.30 -6.03 -3.40
C TYR A 13 9.11 -5.96 -2.44
N VAL A 14 9.10 -6.85 -1.45
CA VAL A 14 8.07 -6.93 -0.43
C VAL A 14 8.53 -6.25 0.85
N TYR A 15 7.70 -5.36 1.41
CA TYR A 15 7.88 -4.89 2.78
C TYR A 15 6.56 -4.65 3.50
N SER A 16 6.58 -4.81 4.84
CA SER A 16 5.39 -4.64 5.66
C SER A 16 5.30 -3.23 6.25
N VAL A 17 4.10 -2.65 6.20
CA VAL A 17 3.77 -1.35 6.78
C VAL A 17 2.79 -1.56 7.92
N LYS A 18 3.14 -1.10 9.13
CA LYS A 18 2.25 -1.16 10.29
C LYS A 18 1.33 0.05 10.31
N LEU A 19 0.03 -0.20 10.38
CA LEU A 19 -1.00 0.82 10.59
C LEU A 19 -1.70 0.57 11.92
N ASP A 20 -1.65 1.53 12.83
CA ASP A 20 -2.45 1.47 14.05
C ASP A 20 -3.89 1.96 13.78
N PHE A 21 -4.83 1.52 14.61
CA PHE A 21 -6.25 1.84 14.44
C PHE A 21 -6.55 3.33 14.59
N ARG A 22 -5.70 4.07 15.30
CA ARG A 22 -5.80 5.53 15.43
C ARG A 22 -5.51 6.21 14.09
N THR A 23 -4.46 5.79 13.40
CA THR A 23 -4.08 6.23 12.06
C THR A 23 -5.20 5.92 11.08
N LEU A 24 -5.81 4.73 11.19
CA LEU A 24 -6.96 4.36 10.37
C LEU A 24 -8.17 5.30 10.58
N ARG A 25 -8.48 5.66 11.83
CA ARG A 25 -9.56 6.61 12.16
C ARG A 25 -9.27 8.04 11.74
N GLU A 26 -8.05 8.53 11.96
CA GLU A 26 -7.65 9.90 11.61
C GLU A 26 -7.62 10.11 10.09
N LEU A 27 -7.19 9.12 9.31
CA LEU A 27 -7.30 9.15 7.85
C LEU A 27 -8.77 9.23 7.40
N ASN A 28 -9.66 8.44 8.01
CA ASN A 28 -11.09 8.49 7.70
C ASN A 28 -11.69 9.90 7.92
N LYS A 29 -11.32 10.58 9.01
CA LYS A 29 -11.74 11.97 9.28
C LYS A 29 -11.21 12.93 8.20
N ARG A 30 -9.91 12.87 7.89
CA ARG A 30 -9.26 13.77 6.92
C ARG A 30 -9.77 13.61 5.49
N LEU A 31 -10.20 12.41 5.12
CA LEU A 31 -10.75 12.13 3.79
C LEU A 31 -12.21 12.59 3.63
N TYR A 32 -12.77 13.31 4.62
CA TYR A 32 -14.15 13.80 4.62
C TYR A 32 -15.19 12.73 4.29
N LEU A 33 -14.91 11.47 4.64
CA LEU A 33 -15.90 10.39 4.66
C LEU A 33 -16.84 10.53 5.87
N GLU A 34 -17.00 11.76 6.39
CA GLU A 34 -17.78 12.14 7.57
C GLU A 34 -19.28 11.83 7.45
N THR A 35 -19.77 11.42 6.28
CA THR A 35 -21.10 10.82 6.17
C THR A 35 -21.20 9.44 6.84
N LEU A 36 -20.08 8.85 7.27
CA LEU A 36 -20.01 7.49 7.79
C LEU A 36 -19.64 7.49 9.28
N ARG A 37 -20.66 7.27 10.11
CA ARG A 37 -20.69 7.22 11.59
C ARG A 37 -19.39 6.75 12.26
N GLU A 38 -19.05 7.39 13.40
CA GLU A 38 -17.91 7.11 14.29
C GLU A 38 -17.77 5.64 14.77
N THR A 39 -18.79 4.81 14.53
CA THR A 39 -18.92 3.41 15.00
C THR A 39 -18.58 2.35 13.96
N ARG A 40 -17.96 2.71 12.82
CA ARG A 40 -17.52 1.69 11.85
C ARG A 40 -16.49 0.74 12.45
N SER A 41 -16.72 -0.55 12.22
CA SER A 41 -15.76 -1.59 12.57
C SER A 41 -14.51 -1.46 11.71
N ARG A 42 -13.42 -2.08 12.17
CA ARG A 42 -12.15 -2.11 11.44
C ARG A 42 -12.31 -2.57 10.00
N GLU A 43 -13.14 -3.58 9.78
CA GLU A 43 -13.40 -4.18 8.48
C GLU A 43 -14.03 -3.18 7.50
N ALA A 44 -14.82 -2.22 8.00
CA ALA A 44 -15.44 -1.19 7.17
C ALA A 44 -14.50 -0.01 6.85
N LEU A 45 -13.41 0.16 7.61
CA LEU A 45 -12.40 1.20 7.38
C LEU A 45 -11.30 0.74 6.41
N VAL A 46 -10.98 -0.57 6.43
CA VAL A 46 -9.90 -1.14 5.61
C VAL A 46 -10.00 -0.79 4.12
N PRO A 47 -11.14 -0.97 3.42
CA PRO A 47 -11.22 -0.68 1.98
C PRO A 47 -11.00 0.80 1.62
N LEU A 48 -11.49 1.73 2.45
CA LEU A 48 -11.34 3.17 2.24
C LEU A 48 -9.88 3.61 2.36
N ILE A 49 -9.16 2.95 3.26
CA ILE A 49 -7.76 3.23 3.55
C ILE A 49 -6.88 2.55 2.52
N GLU A 50 -7.23 1.35 2.08
CA GLU A 50 -6.60 0.70 0.94
C GLU A 50 -6.65 1.61 -0.29
N GLU A 51 -7.81 2.18 -0.62
CA GLU A 51 -7.94 3.11 -1.75
C GLU A 51 -7.01 4.33 -1.60
N HIS A 52 -6.98 4.92 -0.40
CA HIS A 52 -6.12 6.06 -0.11
C HIS A 52 -4.63 5.73 -0.26
N TYR A 53 -4.16 4.66 0.39
CA TYR A 53 -2.75 4.26 0.33
C TYR A 53 -2.38 3.77 -1.06
N ARG A 54 -3.24 3.03 -1.76
CA ARG A 54 -3.02 2.64 -3.15
C ARG A 54 -2.72 3.88 -4.00
N LYS A 55 -3.55 4.91 -3.92
CA LYS A 55 -3.32 6.17 -4.66
C LYS A 55 -2.03 6.88 -4.25
N LEU A 56 -1.75 6.96 -2.95
CA LEU A 56 -0.54 7.59 -2.41
C LEU A 56 0.73 6.86 -2.90
N GLU A 57 0.75 5.54 -2.76
CA GLU A 57 1.88 4.72 -3.15
C GLU A 57 2.07 4.71 -4.67
N THR A 58 0.99 4.66 -5.46
CA THR A 58 1.08 4.82 -6.92
C THR A 58 1.71 6.16 -7.28
N ASN A 59 1.25 7.27 -6.70
CA ASN A 59 1.83 8.59 -6.97
C ASN A 59 3.32 8.66 -6.58
N ASN A 60 3.67 8.15 -5.40
CA ASN A 60 5.05 8.10 -4.92
C ASN A 60 5.93 7.25 -5.85
N TYR A 61 5.47 6.06 -6.21
CA TYR A 61 6.15 5.15 -7.12
C TYR A 61 6.35 5.79 -8.51
N CYS A 62 5.31 6.38 -9.07
CA CYS A 62 5.34 6.98 -10.41
C CYS A 62 6.13 8.30 -10.48
N SER A 63 6.34 8.98 -9.35
CA SER A 63 7.18 10.19 -9.28
C SER A 63 8.69 9.90 -9.31
N GLN A 64 9.11 8.64 -9.09
CA GLN A 64 10.52 8.25 -8.99
C GLN A 64 11.13 7.86 -10.34
N SER A 65 11.25 8.82 -11.25
CA SER A 65 11.68 8.60 -12.65
C SER A 65 13.00 7.81 -12.80
N GLY A 66 13.97 8.02 -11.91
CA GLY A 66 15.24 7.28 -11.90
C GLY A 66 15.08 5.80 -11.54
N LEU A 67 14.22 5.48 -10.57
CA LEU A 67 13.96 4.10 -10.13
C LEU A 67 13.03 3.36 -11.09
N LEU A 68 12.07 4.05 -11.70
CA LEU A 68 11.17 3.47 -12.70
C LEU A 68 11.90 2.87 -13.90
N LYS A 69 13.02 3.47 -14.32
CA LYS A 69 13.84 2.90 -15.40
C LYS A 69 14.40 1.54 -14.99
N ILE A 70 14.98 1.44 -13.79
CA ILE A 70 15.52 0.19 -13.25
C ILE A 70 14.41 -0.85 -13.11
N PHE A 71 13.26 -0.44 -12.59
CA PHE A 71 12.12 -1.33 -12.40
C PHE A 71 11.55 -1.84 -13.73
N ARG A 72 11.55 -1.00 -14.77
CA ARG A 72 11.14 -1.40 -16.12
C ARG A 72 12.13 -2.39 -16.72
N ASP A 73 13.42 -2.06 -16.68
CA ASP A 73 14.48 -2.86 -17.30
C ASP A 73 14.62 -4.25 -16.66
N GLN A 74 14.30 -4.37 -15.37
CA GLN A 74 14.39 -5.61 -14.59
C GLN A 74 13.04 -6.27 -14.29
N ASN A 75 11.94 -5.76 -14.85
CA ASN A 75 10.56 -6.24 -14.59
C ASN A 75 10.25 -6.36 -13.08
N ILE A 76 10.63 -5.33 -12.31
CA ILE A 76 10.43 -5.29 -10.86
C ILE A 76 9.00 -4.88 -10.53
N THR A 77 8.42 -5.57 -9.55
CA THR A 77 7.16 -5.18 -8.90
C THR A 77 7.42 -4.85 -7.44
N LEU A 78 6.74 -3.83 -6.93
CA LEU A 78 6.76 -3.42 -5.54
C LEU A 78 5.50 -3.93 -4.85
N GLU A 79 5.63 -4.48 -3.65
CA GLU A 79 4.48 -4.98 -2.88
C GLU A 79 4.57 -4.52 -1.42
N HIS A 80 3.55 -3.78 -0.97
CA HIS A 80 3.44 -3.31 0.41
C HIS A 80 2.38 -4.13 1.13
N HIS A 81 2.79 -4.77 2.22
CA HIS A 81 1.90 -5.56 3.07
C HIS A 81 1.46 -4.72 4.26
N TYR A 82 0.23 -4.21 4.24
CA TYR A 82 -0.29 -3.42 5.35
C TYR A 82 -0.84 -4.36 6.42
N VAL A 83 -0.34 -4.19 7.64
CA VAL A 83 -0.72 -4.99 8.81
C VAL A 83 -1.07 -4.08 9.99
N ASP A 84 -1.87 -4.57 10.93
CA ASP A 84 -2.15 -3.83 12.16
C ASP A 84 -0.97 -3.88 13.15
N GLU A 85 -1.15 -3.21 14.30
CA GLU A 85 -0.19 -3.21 15.41
C GLU A 85 0.16 -4.61 15.94
N ASN A 86 -0.76 -5.58 15.80
CA ASN A 86 -0.60 -6.98 16.16
C ASN A 86 -0.10 -7.84 14.99
N SER A 87 0.35 -7.21 13.90
CA SER A 87 0.82 -7.87 12.66
C SER A 87 -0.26 -8.73 11.99
N LYS A 88 -1.54 -8.47 12.25
CA LYS A 88 -2.64 -9.06 11.48
C LYS A 88 -2.78 -8.33 10.16
N TYR A 89 -2.92 -9.11 9.09
CA TYR A 89 -3.15 -8.62 7.74
C TYR A 89 -4.31 -7.60 7.66
N LEU A 90 -4.12 -6.57 6.83
CA LEU A 90 -5.15 -5.61 6.45
C LEU A 90 -5.41 -5.69 4.94
N PHE A 91 -4.42 -5.35 4.13
CA PHE A 91 -4.50 -5.33 2.66
C PHE A 91 -3.09 -5.24 2.04
N ASP A 92 -2.99 -5.55 0.75
CA ASP A 92 -1.76 -5.41 -0.04
C ASP A 92 -1.88 -4.35 -1.13
N VAL A 93 -0.81 -3.58 -1.33
CA VAL A 93 -0.66 -2.70 -2.49
C VAL A 93 0.47 -3.24 -3.35
N LYS A 94 0.13 -3.70 -4.55
CA LYS A 94 1.07 -4.18 -5.56
C LYS A 94 1.17 -3.18 -6.70
N LEU A 95 2.38 -2.74 -7.02
CA LEU A 95 2.67 -1.70 -8.01
C LEU A 95 3.75 -2.17 -8.97
N SER A 96 3.50 -1.94 -10.25
CA SER A 96 4.40 -2.21 -11.35
C SER A 96 4.56 -0.95 -12.20
N VAL A 97 5.51 -0.96 -13.12
CA VAL A 97 5.68 0.14 -14.09
C VAL A 97 4.44 0.36 -14.99
N LYS A 98 3.51 -0.59 -15.05
CA LYS A 98 2.25 -0.46 -15.81
C LYS A 98 1.25 0.46 -15.12
N ASP A 99 1.37 0.63 -13.80
CA ASP A 99 0.46 1.46 -12.99
C ASP A 99 0.76 2.97 -13.12
N CYS A 100 1.81 3.34 -13.87
CA CYS A 100 2.24 4.71 -14.10
C CYS A 100 1.88 5.27 -15.50
N ASN A 101 1.13 4.51 -16.30
CA ASN A 101 0.74 4.86 -17.67
C ASN A 101 -0.75 5.18 -17.79
#